data_AF-A0A182SP33-F1
#
_entry.id   AF-A0A182SP33-F1
#
_cell.length_a   1.000
_cell.length_b   1.000
_cell.length_c   1.000
_cell.angle_alpha   90.00
_cell.angle_beta   90.00
_cell.angle_gamma   90.00
#
_symmetry.space_group_name_H-M   'P 1'
#
loop_
_entity.id
_entity.type
_entity.pdbx_description
1 polymer ?
#
loop_
_entity_poly.entity_id
_entity_poly.type
_entity_poly.pdbx_seq_one_letter_code
_entity_poly.pdbx_strand_id
1 'polypeptide(L)'
;MFRKWILSVAVILVTVWATTQAQEPDAASGGLTLEQQADQYKSTVLLVLANRATSLPAENAFAVAAVLDEASQQLDACAAGLATHQQIWQYKVCGSAVLQQGLAALSALQSASGAAPSGTF
;
A
#
# COMPACT_ATOMS: atom_id res chain seq x y z
N MET A 1 -31.53 -2.97 -36.03
CA MET A 1 -30.75 -2.14 -35.06
C MET A 1 -29.81 -2.94 -34.14
N PHE A 2 -29.96 -4.26 -33.97
CA PHE A 2 -29.14 -5.08 -33.05
C PHE A 2 -27.68 -5.36 -33.49
N ARG A 3 -27.40 -5.36 -34.80
CA ARG A 3 -26.06 -5.74 -35.33
C ARG A 3 -24.95 -4.75 -34.94
N LYS A 4 -25.31 -3.50 -34.66
CA LYS A 4 -24.36 -2.42 -34.29
C LYS A 4 -23.89 -2.55 -32.83
N TRP A 5 -24.72 -3.13 -31.95
CA TRP A 5 -24.40 -3.34 -30.54
C TRP A 5 -23.43 -4.50 -30.33
N ILE A 6 -23.54 -5.57 -31.13
CA ILE A 6 -22.64 -6.73 -31.04
C ILE A 6 -21.20 -6.35 -31.41
N LEU A 7 -21.02 -5.47 -32.39
CA LEU A 7 -19.70 -4.99 -32.80
C LEU A 7 -19.04 -4.14 -31.72
N SER A 8 -19.79 -3.28 -31.02
CA SER A 8 -19.25 -2.47 -29.93
C SER A 8 -18.78 -3.33 -28.76
N VAL A 9 -19.52 -4.37 -28.39
CA VAL A 9 -19.13 -5.28 -27.30
C VAL A 9 -17.89 -6.10 -27.67
N ALA A 10 -17.79 -6.56 -28.92
CA ALA A 10 -16.61 -7.28 -29.41
C ALA A 10 -15.34 -6.40 -29.38
N VAL A 11 -15.44 -5.13 -29.76
CA VAL A 11 -14.30 -4.19 -29.73
C VAL A 11 -13.83 -3.94 -28.29
N ILE A 12 -14.75 -3.80 -27.33
CA ILE A 12 -14.40 -3.60 -25.92
C ILE A 12 -13.71 -4.84 -25.33
N LEU A 13 -14.15 -6.05 -25.69
CA LEU A 13 -13.52 -7.28 -25.20
C LEU A 13 -12.11 -7.49 -25.77
N VAL A 14 -11.86 -7.10 -27.02
CA VAL A 14 -10.52 -7.18 -27.63
C VAL A 14 -9.55 -6.16 -27.03
N THR A 15 -10.00 -4.94 -26.72
CA THR A 15 -9.13 -3.94 -26.09
C THR A 15 -8.77 -4.31 -24.66
N VAL A 16 -9.69 -4.90 -23.89
CA VAL A 16 -9.42 -5.38 -22.52
C VAL A 16 -8.44 -6.55 -22.51
N TRP A 17 -8.49 -7.44 -23.50
CA TRP A 17 -7.50 -8.51 -23.66
C TRP A 17 -6.12 -7.99 -24.10
N ALA A 18 -6.07 -6.96 -24.95
CA ALA A 18 -4.82 -6.33 -25.35
C ALA A 18 -4.13 -5.59 -24.19
N THR A 19 -4.89 -4.97 -23.29
CA THR A 19 -4.32 -4.28 -22.11
C THR A 19 -3.84 -5.23 -21.02
N THR A 20 -4.32 -6.48 -20.98
CA THR A 20 -3.85 -7.49 -20.01
C THR A 20 -2.45 -8.00 -20.35
N GLN A 21 -2.08 -8.10 -21.64
CA GLN A 21 -0.73 -8.52 -22.03
C GLN A 21 0.30 -7.39 -21.99
N ALA A 22 -0.11 -6.12 -22.01
CA ALA A 22 0.81 -4.98 -21.89
C ALA A 22 1.29 -4.71 -20.46
N GLN A 23 0.90 -5.56 -19.49
CA GLN A 23 1.32 -5.46 -18.09
C GLN A 23 2.37 -6.50 -17.69
N GLU A 24 2.95 -7.22 -18.65
CA GLU A 24 4.26 -7.82 -18.44
C GLU A 24 5.30 -6.69 -18.55
N PRO A 25 5.97 -6.30 -17.46
CA PRO A 25 7.06 -5.35 -17.57
C PRO A 25 8.12 -5.98 -18.47
N ASP A 26 8.28 -5.37 -19.64
CA ASP A 26 9.33 -5.60 -20.60
C ASP A 26 10.67 -5.73 -19.86
N ALA A 27 11.14 -6.96 -19.73
CA ALA A 27 12.39 -7.32 -19.05
C ALA A 27 13.65 -6.79 -19.78
N ALA A 28 13.49 -5.95 -20.82
CA ALA A 28 14.58 -5.38 -21.61
C ALA A 28 14.77 -3.85 -21.45
N SER A 29 13.98 -3.18 -20.61
CA SER A 29 14.31 -1.83 -20.12
C SER A 29 14.91 -1.94 -18.74
N GLY A 30 15.91 -1.12 -18.39
CA GLY A 30 16.55 -1.07 -17.06
C GLY A 30 15.63 -0.59 -15.92
N GLY A 31 14.39 -1.11 -15.87
CA GLY A 31 13.41 -0.93 -14.83
C GLY A 31 13.64 -1.93 -13.69
N LEU A 32 13.27 -1.50 -12.48
CA LEU A 32 13.34 -2.31 -11.27
C LEU A 32 12.57 -3.62 -11.47
N THR A 33 13.16 -4.71 -10.96
CA THR A 33 12.46 -5.99 -10.84
C THR A 33 11.22 -5.84 -9.95
N LEU A 34 10.28 -6.78 -10.07
CA LEU A 34 9.04 -6.77 -9.30
C LEU A 34 9.28 -6.78 -7.78
N GLU A 35 10.28 -7.52 -7.33
CA GLU A 35 10.73 -7.54 -5.93
C GLU A 35 11.30 -6.18 -5.51
N GLN A 36 12.18 -5.59 -6.31
CA GLN A 36 12.74 -4.27 -6.00
C GLN A 36 11.65 -3.17 -5.97
N GLN A 37 10.64 -3.28 -6.82
CA GLN A 37 9.51 -2.35 -6.81
C GLN A 37 8.64 -2.53 -5.54
N ALA A 38 8.50 -3.77 -5.05
CA ALA A 38 7.83 -4.05 -3.79
C ALA A 38 8.63 -3.51 -2.59
N ASP A 39 9.93 -3.75 -2.54
CA ASP A 39 10.82 -3.25 -1.50
C ASP A 39 10.84 -1.72 -1.44
N GLN A 40 10.93 -1.06 -2.60
CA GLN A 40 10.88 0.40 -2.68
C GLN A 40 9.55 0.95 -2.13
N TYR A 41 8.45 0.29 -2.46
CA TYR A 41 7.13 0.69 -1.98
C TYR A 41 6.98 0.44 -0.47
N LYS A 42 7.45 -0.71 0.06
CA LYS A 42 7.52 -0.98 1.51
C LYS A 42 8.26 0.13 2.23
N SER A 43 9.47 0.46 1.76
CA SER A 43 10.29 1.53 2.34
C SER A 43 9.57 2.87 2.31
N THR A 44 8.84 3.16 1.24
CA THR A 44 8.07 4.42 1.12
C THR A 44 6.93 4.48 2.13
N VAL A 45 6.16 3.40 2.28
CA VAL A 45 5.06 3.34 3.26
C VAL A 45 5.58 3.51 4.69
N LEU A 46 6.63 2.77 5.06
CA LEU A 46 7.25 2.88 6.38
C LEU A 46 7.82 4.28 6.64
N LEU A 47 8.44 4.90 5.63
CA LEU A 47 8.93 6.28 5.73
C LEU A 47 7.80 7.28 5.98
N VAL A 48 6.67 7.14 5.29
CA VAL A 48 5.50 8.03 5.49
C VAL A 48 4.93 7.87 6.90
N LEU A 49 4.79 6.63 7.39
CA LEU A 49 4.31 6.37 8.74
C LEU A 49 5.28 6.91 9.80
N ALA A 50 6.59 6.68 9.63
CA ALA A 50 7.62 7.20 10.52
C ALA A 50 7.64 8.74 10.53
N ASN A 51 7.46 9.38 9.37
CA ASN A 51 7.37 10.83 9.28
C ASN A 51 6.15 11.37 10.05
N ARG A 52 4.99 10.73 9.90
CA ARG A 52 3.80 11.07 10.69
C ARG A 52 4.01 10.86 12.18
N ALA A 53 4.75 9.82 12.54
CA ALA A 53 5.06 9.52 13.92
C ALA A 53 5.92 10.61 14.61
N THR A 54 6.72 11.37 13.86
CA THR A 54 7.52 12.49 14.43
C THR A 54 6.68 13.58 15.08
N SER A 55 5.40 13.67 14.73
CA SER A 55 4.46 14.64 15.32
C SER A 55 3.77 14.13 16.59
N LEU A 56 4.05 12.89 17.02
CA LEU A 56 3.51 12.35 18.27
C LEU A 56 4.46 12.60 19.46
N PRO A 57 3.92 12.79 20.67
CA PRO A 57 4.74 12.95 21.87
C PRO A 57 5.54 11.68 22.18
N ALA A 58 6.70 11.87 22.82
CA ALA A 58 7.67 10.80 23.09
C ALA A 58 7.11 9.68 24.00
N GLU A 59 6.13 9.98 24.83
CA GLU A 59 5.39 9.00 25.64
C GLU A 59 4.68 7.92 24.80
N ASN A 60 4.37 8.20 23.53
CA ASN A 60 3.80 7.23 22.60
C ASN A 60 4.87 6.40 21.87
N ALA A 61 6.17 6.56 22.16
CA ALA A 61 7.24 5.91 21.38
C ALA A 61 7.06 4.39 21.23
N PHE A 62 6.62 3.70 22.30
CA PHE A 62 6.34 2.28 22.26
C PHE A 62 5.13 1.93 21.38
N ALA A 63 4.06 2.72 21.45
CA ALA A 63 2.87 2.51 20.62
C ALA A 63 3.14 2.81 19.14
N VAL A 64 3.92 3.87 18.87
CA VAL A 64 4.42 4.19 17.53
C VAL A 64 5.26 3.05 16.98
N ALA A 65 6.20 2.51 17.77
CA ALA A 65 7.03 1.38 17.35
C ALA A 65 6.18 0.15 17.01
N ALA A 66 5.16 -0.16 17.82
CA ALA A 66 4.23 -1.24 17.54
C ALA A 66 3.45 -1.03 16.22
N VAL A 67 3.00 0.19 15.93
CA VAL A 67 2.31 0.51 14.67
C VAL A 67 3.24 0.33 13.46
N LEU A 68 4.50 0.76 13.57
CA LEU A 68 5.48 0.60 12.49
C LEU A 68 5.88 -0.85 12.27
N ASP A 69 6.05 -1.62 13.34
CA ASP A 69 6.37 -3.05 13.28
C ASP A 69 5.22 -3.85 12.64
N GLU A 70 3.99 -3.62 13.09
CA GLU A 70 2.79 -4.22 12.52
C GLU A 70 2.63 -3.87 11.02
N ALA A 71 2.83 -2.60 10.65
CA ALA A 71 2.79 -2.18 9.26
C ALA A 71 3.87 -2.88 8.42
N SER A 72 5.07 -3.06 8.97
CA SER A 72 6.15 -3.80 8.30
C SER A 72 5.76 -5.26 8.07
N GLN A 73 5.25 -5.94 9.11
CA GLN A 73 4.83 -7.35 9.02
C GLN A 73 3.70 -7.54 8.01
N GLN A 74 2.71 -6.64 7.97
CA GLN A 74 1.64 -6.70 6.99
C GLN A 74 2.14 -6.47 5.57
N LEU A 75 3.10 -5.56 5.37
CA LEU A 75 3.73 -5.36 4.05
C LEU A 75 4.54 -6.58 3.60
N ASP A 76 5.19 -7.29 4.54
CA ASP A 76 5.87 -8.56 4.25
C ASP A 76 4.86 -9.65 3.85
N ALA A 77 3.72 -9.73 4.54
CA ALA A 77 2.63 -10.62 4.15
C ALA A 77 2.04 -10.27 2.77
N CYS A 78 1.88 -8.98 2.46
CA CYS A 78 1.50 -8.52 1.12
C CYS A 78 2.52 -8.96 0.06
N ALA A 79 3.82 -8.89 0.37
CA ALA A 79 4.90 -9.30 -0.55
C ALA A 79 4.92 -10.83 -0.76
N ALA A 80 4.58 -11.63 0.24
CA ALA A 80 4.44 -13.08 0.07
C ALA A 80 3.34 -13.45 -0.96
N GLY A 81 2.25 -12.67 -1.02
CA GLY A 81 1.23 -12.80 -2.06
C GLY A 81 1.75 -12.46 -3.47
N LEU A 82 2.71 -11.52 -3.56
CA LEU A 82 3.34 -11.12 -4.81
C LEU A 82 4.20 -12.25 -5.40
N ALA A 83 4.94 -12.98 -4.57
CA ALA A 83 5.74 -14.14 -4.99
C ALA A 83 4.87 -15.24 -5.62
N THR A 84 3.59 -15.31 -5.24
CA THR A 84 2.66 -16.35 -5.71
C THR A 84 1.93 -15.94 -7.00
N HIS A 85 1.59 -14.66 -7.17
CA HIS A 85 0.74 -14.19 -8.26
C HIS A 85 1.44 -13.28 -9.29
N GLN A 86 2.66 -12.82 -9.00
CA GLN A 86 3.46 -11.87 -9.82
C GLN A 86 2.71 -10.59 -10.25
N GLN A 87 1.63 -10.22 -9.55
CA GLN A 87 0.85 -9.02 -9.87
C GLN A 87 1.15 -7.88 -8.90
N ILE A 88 2.00 -6.94 -9.33
CA ILE A 88 2.38 -5.75 -8.53
C ILE A 88 1.18 -4.90 -8.09
N TRP A 89 0.08 -4.91 -8.85
CA TRP A 89 -1.11 -4.15 -8.51
C TRP A 89 -1.76 -4.65 -7.20
N GLN A 90 -1.81 -5.97 -6.99
CA GLN A 90 -2.34 -6.54 -5.75
C GLN A 90 -1.51 -6.12 -4.53
N TYR A 91 -0.18 -6.12 -4.69
CA TYR A 91 0.73 -5.64 -3.65
C TYR A 91 0.50 -4.16 -3.32
N LYS A 92 0.34 -3.30 -4.33
CA LYS A 92 0.03 -1.87 -4.11
C LYS A 92 -1.30 -1.65 -3.41
N VAL A 93 -2.34 -2.43 -3.75
CA VAL A 93 -3.64 -2.36 -3.07
C VAL A 93 -3.52 -2.78 -1.62
N CYS A 94 -2.88 -3.93 -1.36
CA CYS A 94 -2.63 -4.44 -0.02
C CYS A 94 -1.85 -3.42 0.82
N GLY A 95 -0.71 -2.94 0.31
CA GLY A 95 0.12 -1.98 1.03
C GLY A 95 -0.52 -0.58 1.19
N SER A 96 -1.45 -0.19 0.31
CA SER A 96 -2.25 1.03 0.51
C SER A 96 -3.21 0.89 1.68
N ALA A 97 -3.80 -0.28 1.87
CA ALA A 97 -4.62 -0.58 3.05
C ALA A 97 -3.78 -0.54 4.34
N VAL A 98 -2.57 -1.13 4.31
CA VAL A 98 -1.63 -1.07 5.45
C VAL A 98 -1.26 0.38 5.78
N LEU A 99 -0.96 1.20 4.78
CA LEU A 99 -0.68 2.62 4.98
C LEU A 99 -1.86 3.35 5.64
N GLN A 100 -3.09 3.13 5.16
CA GLN A 100 -4.28 3.74 5.73
C GLN A 100 -4.52 3.29 7.18
N GLN A 101 -4.32 2.01 7.47
CA GLN A 101 -4.42 1.46 8.82
C GLN A 101 -3.38 2.09 9.76
N GLY A 102 -2.12 2.18 9.34
CA GLY A 102 -1.06 2.82 10.13
C GLY A 102 -1.35 4.29 10.40
N LEU A 103 -1.79 5.05 9.39
CA LEU A 103 -2.17 6.45 9.55
C LEU A 103 -3.36 6.63 10.49
N ALA A 104 -4.36 5.75 10.42
CA ALA A 104 -5.50 5.77 11.33
C ALA A 104 -5.08 5.48 12.77
N ALA A 105 -4.21 4.49 12.99
CA ALA A 105 -3.66 4.16 14.30
C ALA A 105 -2.84 5.32 14.89
N LEU A 106 -1.97 5.94 14.10
CA LEU A 106 -1.19 7.12 14.53
C LEU A 106 -2.11 8.32 14.85
N SER A 107 -3.17 8.52 14.05
CA SER A 107 -4.15 9.58 14.32
C SER A 107 -4.93 9.32 15.62
N ALA A 108 -5.25 8.06 15.92
CA ALA A 108 -5.90 7.67 17.17
C ALA A 108 -4.97 7.85 18.39
N LEU A 109 -3.67 7.58 18.23
CA LEU A 109 -2.67 7.87 19.27
C LEU A 109 -2.54 9.37 19.51
N GLN A 110 -2.51 10.17 18.44
CA GLN A 110 -2.46 11.62 18.55
C GLN A 110 -3.71 12.19 19.27
N SER A 111 -4.91 11.68 18.96
CA SER A 111 -6.14 12.12 19.63
C SER A 111 -6.21 11.68 21.09
N ALA A 112 -5.72 10.48 21.42
CA ALA A 112 -5.65 9.98 22.79
C ALA A 112 -4.69 10.81 23.66
N SER A 113 -3.53 11.20 23.12
CA SER A 113 -2.57 12.06 23.83
C SER A 113 -3.06 13.49 24.02
N GLY A 114 -3.86 14.02 23.09
CA GLY A 114 -4.53 15.31 23.26
C GLY A 114 -5.65 15.30 24.31
N ALA A 115 -6.18 14.11 24.64
CA ALA A 115 -7.25 13.91 25.63
C ALA A 115 -6.75 13.56 27.03
N ALA A 116 -5.44 13.32 27.22
CA ALA A 116 -4.87 13.11 28.54
C ALA A 116 -4.98 14.41 29.35
N PRO A 117 -5.77 14.45 30.44
CA PRO A 117 -5.83 15.64 31.26
C PRO A 117 -4.43 15.90 31.83
N SER A 118 -3.98 17.15 31.73
CA SER A 118 -2.84 17.68 32.47
C SER A 118 -3.11 17.50 33.96
N GLY A 119 -2.82 16.32 34.48
CA GLY A 119 -2.88 16.01 35.91
C GLY A 119 -1.72 16.69 36.61
N THR A 120 -1.81 18.00 36.78
CA THR A 120 -1.02 18.73 37.77
C THR A 120 -1.50 18.30 39.14
N PHE A 121 -0.69 17.48 39.82
CA PHE A 121 -0.66 17.42 41.28
C PHE A 121 -0.07 18.71 41.85
#